data_AF-A0A914SF88-F1
#
_entry.id   AF-A0A914SF88-F1
#
_cell.length_a   1.000
_cell.length_b   1.000
_cell.length_c   1.000
_cell.angle_alpha   90.00
_cell.angle_beta   90.00
_cell.angle_gamma   90.00
#
_symmetry.space_group_name_H-M   'P 1'
#
loop_
_entity.id
_entity.type
_entity.pdbx_description
1 polymer ?
#
loop_
_entity_poly.entity_id
_entity_poly.type
_entity_poly.pdbx_seq_one_letter_code
_entity_poly.pdbx_strand_id
1 'polypeptide(L)'
;MDAIEWDNAFDRNIGKWIDIARNKAFARVDLACQLDAQIQISNSEVKHTSSYVDVCHMIEEMLTTWEKAKVNDVTLCAELTEKLVNCVCKIAEFYVDRVMAQLATDGFCGQLQPFLPPALVNIFCAAINNAEQVRRSLSISDKLHLDELSEKYEKIHNKESPFRVTIEKELDTCEKYLSEQIECSIDRLVIRQLPQLKKHVFHLAWSPAACPVEQALKPLTDMLDSELSSIHRILLHKNFVRVMHRQVGHLLQLLHDCVNENEGLEPTFYQRLSDAWSILMDYFHAGGKGIAMETFETIPAHKKLVQKLSLNQMTTVKLIEQYYKDLLQEQNDVAECKYGILNVRAYYNTNSQTLVIDVIGAKQIIPLDSNGLSDPFVVIELVPRLRYPTQNTIKTKVVSKTLNPIFDETFEFHIPPKIPPSAMVHFIVMDHDFLRSNDFAGEAFLDLTEVPGFGTAGVSNTLRQFNLVLIHPQSNHQDAVAVLESRKEDKDAQEFVKSLSVSY
;
A
#
# COMPACT_ATOMS: atom_id res chain seq x y z
N MET A 1 -4.60 62.54 28.07
CA MET A 1 -4.58 61.21 27.45
C MET A 1 -3.17 60.72 27.51
N ASP A 2 -2.94 59.73 28.36
CA ASP A 2 -1.64 59.07 28.49
C ASP A 2 -1.35 58.24 27.24
N ALA A 3 -0.07 57.98 26.94
CA ALA A 3 0.35 57.19 25.77
C ALA A 3 -0.36 55.82 25.69
N ILE A 4 -0.66 55.23 26.84
CA ILE A 4 -1.38 53.96 26.99
C ILE A 4 -2.85 54.04 26.52
N GLU A 5 -3.52 55.19 26.69
CA GLU A 5 -4.89 55.37 26.17
C GLU A 5 -4.91 55.51 24.65
N TRP A 6 -3.88 56.12 24.07
CA TRP A 6 -3.72 56.24 22.62
C TRP A 6 -3.43 54.89 21.97
N ASP A 7 -2.53 54.10 22.55
CA ASP A 7 -2.19 52.76 22.05
C ASP A 7 -3.42 51.83 22.10
N ASN A 8 -4.16 51.81 23.21
CA ASN A 8 -5.39 51.01 23.35
C ASN A 8 -6.50 51.42 22.37
N ALA A 9 -6.60 52.72 22.03
CA ALA A 9 -7.57 53.19 21.04
C ALA A 9 -7.15 52.85 19.61
N PHE A 10 -5.85 52.89 19.31
CA PHE A 10 -5.29 52.51 18.01
C PHE A 10 -5.41 51.01 17.76
N ASP A 11 -5.09 50.19 18.76
CA ASP A 11 -5.10 48.73 18.64
C ASP A 11 -6.51 48.18 18.36
N ARG A 12 -7.55 48.78 18.94
CA ARG A 12 -8.96 48.45 18.64
C ARG A 12 -9.38 48.80 17.22
N ASN A 13 -8.73 49.78 16.59
CA ASN A 13 -9.01 50.17 15.20
C ASN A 13 -8.31 49.26 14.19
N ILE A 14 -7.22 48.59 14.57
CA ILE A 14 -6.55 47.58 13.72
C ILE A 14 -7.52 46.43 13.41
N GLY A 15 -8.26 45.96 14.41
CA GLY A 15 -9.29 44.94 14.19
C GLY A 15 -10.36 45.33 13.18
N LYS A 16 -10.76 46.62 13.15
CA LYS A 16 -11.69 47.15 12.12
C LYS A 16 -11.03 47.29 10.76
N TRP A 17 -9.75 47.65 10.72
CA TRP A 17 -8.98 47.69 9.48
C TRP A 17 -8.94 46.30 8.81
N ILE A 18 -8.72 45.22 9.57
CA ILE A 18 -8.76 43.84 9.03
C ILE A 18 -10.12 43.55 8.38
N ASP A 19 -11.23 43.91 9.01
CA ASP A 19 -12.57 43.70 8.45
C ASP A 19 -12.80 44.47 7.15
N ILE A 20 -12.38 45.74 7.11
CA ILE A 20 -12.49 46.60 5.92
C ILE A 20 -11.59 46.08 4.80
N ALA A 21 -10.37 45.68 5.13
CA ALA A 21 -9.41 45.09 4.20
C ALA A 21 -10.00 43.82 3.56
N ARG A 22 -10.61 42.93 4.37
CA ARG A 22 -11.30 41.73 3.89
C ARG A 22 -12.39 42.04 2.86
N ASN A 23 -13.30 42.97 3.19
CA ASN A 23 -14.42 43.30 2.30
C ASN A 23 -13.93 43.91 0.98
N LYS A 24 -12.90 44.76 1.03
CA LYS A 24 -12.26 45.31 -0.18
C LYS A 24 -11.53 44.23 -0.96
N ALA A 25 -10.91 43.28 -0.27
CA ALA A 25 -10.19 42.17 -0.90
C ALA A 25 -11.14 41.29 -1.72
N PHE A 26 -12.33 40.94 -1.20
CA PHE A 26 -13.31 40.17 -1.97
C PHE A 26 -13.77 40.89 -3.24
N ALA A 27 -14.08 42.19 -3.15
CA ALA A 27 -14.44 42.97 -4.34
C ALA A 27 -13.29 43.04 -5.36
N ARG A 28 -12.03 43.10 -4.88
CA ARG A 28 -10.85 43.09 -5.73
C ARG A 28 -10.59 41.73 -6.38
N VAL A 29 -10.83 40.63 -5.67
CA VAL A 29 -10.77 39.27 -6.22
C VAL A 29 -11.75 39.13 -7.38
N ASP A 30 -13.01 39.54 -7.20
CA ASP A 30 -14.01 39.50 -8.28
C ASP A 30 -13.57 40.31 -9.50
N LEU A 31 -13.05 41.52 -9.29
CA LEU A 31 -12.55 42.37 -10.37
C LEU A 31 -11.32 41.77 -11.07
N ALA A 32 -10.38 41.20 -10.30
CA ALA A 32 -9.18 40.56 -10.84
C ALA A 32 -9.53 39.35 -11.73
N CYS A 33 -10.52 38.54 -11.33
CA CYS A 33 -11.02 37.44 -12.15
C CYS A 33 -11.75 37.92 -13.41
N GLN A 34 -12.47 39.05 -13.35
CA GLN A 34 -13.15 39.62 -14.52
C GLN A 34 -12.18 40.22 -15.55
N LEU A 35 -11.11 40.84 -15.07
CA LEU A 35 -10.08 41.46 -15.91
C LEU A 35 -8.94 40.51 -16.25
N ASP A 36 -9.12 39.21 -16.00
CA ASP A 36 -8.05 38.23 -16.10
C ASP A 36 -7.51 38.12 -17.53
N ALA A 37 -6.19 38.27 -17.67
CA ALA A 37 -5.52 38.31 -18.95
C ALA A 37 -4.32 37.36 -18.95
N GLN A 38 -4.03 36.76 -20.10
CA GLN A 38 -2.86 35.91 -20.27
C GLN A 38 -1.56 36.71 -20.09
N ILE A 39 -0.68 36.27 -19.20
CA ILE A 39 0.64 36.89 -19.05
C ILE A 39 1.61 36.21 -20.02
N GLN A 40 1.99 36.90 -21.10
CA GLN A 40 3.07 36.47 -21.99
C GLN A 40 4.40 37.04 -21.50
N ILE A 41 5.27 36.20 -20.91
CA ILE A 41 6.55 36.65 -20.32
C ILE A 41 7.72 36.55 -21.33
N SER A 42 7.55 35.86 -22.45
CA SER A 42 8.38 35.87 -23.69
C SER A 42 7.85 34.73 -24.58
N ASN A 43 8.58 34.28 -25.61
CA ASN A 43 8.21 33.19 -26.55
C ASN A 43 7.88 31.80 -25.90
N SER A 44 7.60 31.73 -24.60
CA SER A 44 7.12 30.55 -23.88
C SER A 44 5.60 30.51 -23.78
N GLU A 45 5.05 29.29 -23.81
CA GLU A 45 3.66 28.95 -23.52
C GLU A 45 3.15 29.64 -22.22
N VAL A 46 1.90 30.11 -22.23
CA VAL A 46 1.30 30.86 -21.11
C VAL A 46 1.03 29.92 -19.93
N LYS A 47 1.82 30.05 -18.86
CA LYS A 47 1.65 29.24 -17.63
C LYS A 47 0.63 29.83 -16.65
N HIS A 48 0.41 31.13 -16.71
CA HIS A 48 -0.40 31.85 -15.72
C HIS A 48 -1.16 33.02 -16.35
N THR A 49 -2.20 33.49 -15.67
CA THR A 49 -2.93 34.72 -16.02
C THR A 49 -2.75 35.81 -14.95
N SER A 50 -3.21 37.03 -15.18
CA SER A 50 -2.94 38.18 -14.31
C SER A 50 -3.62 38.11 -12.94
N SER A 51 -4.76 37.42 -12.83
CA SER A 51 -5.62 37.46 -11.64
C SER A 51 -4.94 36.94 -10.38
N TYR A 52 -4.13 35.88 -10.45
CA TYR A 52 -3.45 35.35 -9.26
C TYR A 52 -2.38 36.31 -8.73
N VAL A 53 -1.75 37.10 -9.62
CA VAL A 53 -0.70 38.06 -9.24
C VAL A 53 -1.29 39.14 -8.33
N ASP A 54 -2.46 39.67 -8.71
CA ASP A 54 -3.18 40.66 -7.92
C ASP A 54 -3.55 40.11 -6.54
N VAL A 55 -3.99 38.85 -6.46
CA VAL A 55 -4.38 38.21 -5.19
C VAL A 55 -3.16 37.93 -4.31
N CYS A 56 -2.08 37.37 -4.86
CA CYS A 56 -0.85 37.13 -4.12
C CYS A 56 -0.25 38.44 -3.60
N HIS A 57 -0.20 39.49 -4.43
CA HIS A 57 0.30 40.78 -4.00
C HIS A 57 -0.58 41.42 -2.92
N MET A 58 -1.91 41.26 -3.03
CA MET A 58 -2.83 41.73 -2.00
C MET A 58 -2.61 41.03 -0.66
N ILE A 59 -2.43 39.70 -0.65
CA ILE A 59 -2.10 38.95 0.57
C ILE A 59 -0.76 39.44 1.15
N GLU A 60 0.26 39.62 0.31
CA GLU A 60 1.57 40.12 0.73
C GLU A 60 1.51 41.52 1.35
N GLU A 61 0.76 42.43 0.74
CA GLU A 61 0.55 43.80 1.24
C GLU A 61 -0.18 43.81 2.59
N MET A 62 -1.16 42.91 2.78
CA MET A 62 -1.85 42.75 4.07
C MET A 62 -0.90 42.28 5.17
N LEU A 63 -0.03 41.31 4.88
CA LEU A 63 0.97 40.79 5.81
C LEU A 63 2.05 41.84 6.12
N THR A 64 2.53 42.55 5.11
CA THR A 64 3.51 43.63 5.27
C THR A 64 2.94 44.79 6.09
N THR A 65 1.64 45.09 5.93
CA THR A 65 0.96 46.12 6.73
C THR A 65 0.78 45.65 8.18
N TRP A 66 0.45 44.38 8.38
CA TRP A 66 0.35 43.78 9.71
C TRP A 66 1.67 43.85 10.48
N GLU A 67 2.78 43.48 9.85
CA GLU A 67 4.12 43.55 10.45
C GLU A 67 4.47 44.98 10.93
N LYS A 68 4.01 46.00 10.20
CA LYS A 68 4.22 47.42 10.54
C LYS A 68 3.28 47.93 11.64
N ALA A 69 2.17 47.26 11.91
CA ALA A 69 1.13 47.73 12.82
C ALA A 69 1.57 47.73 14.29
N LYS A 70 2.56 46.90 14.66
CA LYS A 70 3.23 46.85 15.98
C LYS A 70 2.27 46.96 17.18
N VAL A 71 1.38 45.97 17.30
CA VAL A 71 0.43 45.87 18.44
C VAL A 71 1.21 45.58 19.73
N ASN A 72 1.03 46.43 20.75
CA ASN A 72 1.77 46.34 22.00
C ASN A 72 1.18 45.30 22.97
N ASP A 73 -0.16 45.18 23.02
CA ASP A 73 -0.83 44.17 23.84
C ASP A 73 -0.69 42.78 23.21
N VAL A 74 -0.03 41.87 23.93
CA VAL A 74 0.27 40.51 23.46
C VAL A 74 -0.99 39.66 23.26
N THR A 75 -2.01 39.84 24.11
CA THR A 75 -3.28 39.10 24.00
C THR A 75 -4.05 39.57 22.77
N LEU A 76 -4.14 40.88 22.60
CA LEU A 76 -4.80 41.49 21.44
C LEU A 76 -4.03 41.20 20.14
N CYS A 77 -2.70 41.20 20.17
CA CYS A 77 -1.86 40.81 19.04
C CYS A 77 -2.15 39.37 18.60
N ALA A 78 -2.28 38.43 19.55
CA ALA A 78 -2.65 37.05 19.25
C ALA A 78 -4.05 36.94 18.61
N GLU A 79 -5.06 37.60 19.19
CA GLU A 79 -6.44 37.62 18.65
C GLU A 79 -6.51 38.23 17.24
N LEU A 80 -5.79 39.33 17.02
CA LEU A 80 -5.74 40.00 15.72
C LEU A 80 -4.93 39.21 14.68
N THR A 81 -3.89 38.48 15.09
CA THR A 81 -3.15 37.56 14.21
C THR A 81 -4.06 36.43 13.75
N GLU A 82 -4.82 35.81 14.65
CA GLU A 82 -5.81 34.78 14.31
C GLU A 82 -6.85 35.32 13.32
N LYS A 83 -7.38 36.52 13.58
CA LYS A 83 -8.32 37.20 12.69
C LYS A 83 -7.73 37.50 11.31
N LEU A 84 -6.47 37.93 11.25
CA LEU A 84 -5.76 38.20 9.99
C LEU A 84 -5.58 36.91 9.17
N VAL A 85 -5.13 35.83 9.81
CA VAL A 85 -4.93 34.54 9.14
C VAL A 85 -6.24 34.03 8.57
N ASN A 86 -7.32 34.03 9.36
CA ASN A 86 -8.65 33.67 8.86
C ASN A 86 -9.06 34.53 7.66
N CYS A 87 -8.80 35.84 7.70
CA CYS A 87 -9.06 36.72 6.58
C CYS A 87 -8.28 36.32 5.31
N VAL A 88 -6.99 36.06 5.42
CA VAL A 88 -6.13 35.64 4.31
C VAL A 88 -6.59 34.30 3.73
N CYS A 89 -6.89 33.32 4.58
CA CYS A 89 -7.44 32.02 4.17
C CYS A 89 -8.76 32.19 3.37
N LYS A 90 -9.71 32.99 3.88
CA LYS A 90 -10.99 33.21 3.20
C LYS A 90 -10.84 33.92 1.86
N ILE A 91 -9.87 34.82 1.71
CA ILE A 91 -9.54 35.46 0.42
C ILE A 91 -9.03 34.42 -0.57
N ALA A 92 -8.11 33.54 -0.14
CA ALA A 92 -7.54 32.50 -0.98
C ALA A 92 -8.60 31.45 -1.41
N GLU A 93 -9.44 30.99 -0.47
CA GLU A 93 -10.60 30.14 -0.76
C GLU A 93 -11.52 30.78 -1.79
N PHE A 94 -11.93 32.03 -1.56
CA PHE A 94 -12.84 32.74 -2.45
C PHE A 94 -12.27 32.88 -3.88
N TYR A 95 -10.97 33.19 -4.01
CA TYR A 95 -10.33 33.25 -5.31
C TYR A 95 -10.35 31.89 -6.03
N VAL A 96 -9.96 30.81 -5.34
CA VAL A 96 -9.95 29.48 -5.94
C VAL A 96 -11.36 29.04 -6.34
N ASP A 97 -12.37 29.30 -5.51
CA ASP A 97 -13.76 29.03 -5.86
C ASP A 97 -14.21 29.74 -7.13
N ARG A 98 -13.82 31.02 -7.29
CA ARG A 98 -14.11 31.79 -8.51
C ARG A 98 -13.43 31.21 -9.73
N VAL A 99 -12.14 30.88 -9.62
CA VAL A 99 -11.37 30.26 -10.71
C VAL A 99 -11.97 28.92 -11.12
N MET A 100 -12.32 28.07 -10.15
CA MET A 100 -12.92 26.75 -10.42
C MET A 100 -14.35 26.89 -10.99
N ALA A 101 -15.13 27.87 -10.52
CA ALA A 101 -16.45 28.16 -11.07
C ALA A 101 -16.37 28.64 -12.53
N GLN A 102 -15.43 29.53 -12.85
CA GLN A 102 -15.21 29.98 -14.23
C GLN A 102 -14.76 28.81 -15.11
N LEU A 103 -13.83 27.99 -14.63
CA LEU A 103 -13.37 26.79 -15.33
C LEU A 103 -14.55 25.83 -15.62
N ALA A 104 -15.48 25.67 -14.68
CA ALA A 104 -16.71 24.90 -14.89
C ALA A 104 -17.62 25.52 -15.97
N THR A 105 -17.78 26.85 -15.99
CA THR A 105 -18.51 27.58 -17.05
C THR A 105 -17.87 27.41 -18.42
N ASP A 106 -16.54 27.33 -18.49
CA ASP A 106 -15.78 27.10 -19.73
C ASP A 106 -15.88 25.65 -20.25
N GLY A 107 -16.63 24.78 -19.55
CA GLY A 107 -16.93 23.42 -19.99
C GLY A 107 -16.18 22.32 -19.24
N PHE A 108 -15.41 22.64 -18.19
CA PHE A 108 -14.78 21.65 -17.30
C PHE A 108 -15.71 21.19 -16.16
N CYS A 109 -16.97 20.90 -16.50
CA CYS A 109 -17.96 20.36 -15.58
C CYS A 109 -18.51 19.02 -16.09
N GLY A 110 -18.91 18.16 -15.16
CA GLY A 110 -19.43 16.83 -15.48
C GLY A 110 -18.41 15.93 -16.19
N GLN A 111 -18.89 15.09 -17.10
CA GLN A 111 -18.06 14.16 -17.86
C GLN A 111 -17.48 14.85 -19.10
N LEU A 112 -16.15 14.92 -19.17
CA LEU A 112 -15.44 15.53 -20.29
C LEU A 112 -15.38 14.58 -21.49
N GLN A 113 -15.29 15.16 -22.69
CA GLN A 113 -15.01 14.41 -23.91
C GLN A 113 -13.59 13.80 -23.85
N PRO A 114 -13.35 12.61 -24.43
CA PRO A 114 -12.02 11.99 -24.40
C PRO A 114 -10.91 12.86 -24.98
N PHE A 115 -11.23 13.60 -26.04
CA PHE A 115 -10.32 14.55 -26.68
C PHE A 115 -10.71 15.99 -26.29
N LEU A 116 -9.75 16.75 -25.79
CA LEU A 116 -9.92 18.16 -25.47
C LEU A 116 -9.17 19.04 -26.48
N PRO A 117 -9.80 20.10 -27.01
CA PRO A 117 -9.09 21.08 -27.85
C PRO A 117 -7.91 21.71 -27.09
N PRO A 118 -6.77 22.00 -27.76
CA PRO A 118 -5.60 22.60 -27.10
C PRO A 118 -5.90 23.92 -26.37
N ALA A 119 -6.80 24.74 -26.91
CA ALA A 119 -7.22 25.98 -26.27
C ALA A 119 -7.89 25.74 -24.90
N LEU A 120 -8.70 24.68 -24.80
CA LEU A 120 -9.40 24.32 -23.58
C LEU A 120 -8.42 23.72 -22.54
N VAL A 121 -7.44 22.93 -22.99
CA VAL A 121 -6.33 22.44 -22.14
C VAL A 121 -5.51 23.61 -21.57
N ASN A 122 -5.25 24.65 -22.37
CA ASN A 122 -4.53 25.84 -21.90
C ASN A 122 -5.30 26.59 -20.80
N ILE A 123 -6.62 26.78 -20.97
CA ILE A 123 -7.49 27.42 -19.97
C ILE A 123 -7.44 26.63 -18.66
N PHE A 124 -7.57 25.31 -18.73
CA PHE A 124 -7.45 24.44 -17.57
C PHE A 124 -6.09 24.56 -16.88
N CYS A 125 -4.99 24.46 -17.64
CA CYS A 125 -3.66 24.49 -17.05
C CYS A 125 -3.39 25.84 -16.37
N ALA A 126 -3.83 26.95 -16.97
CA ALA A 126 -3.72 28.28 -16.39
C ALA A 126 -4.51 28.41 -15.08
N ALA A 127 -5.77 27.97 -15.06
CA ALA A 127 -6.62 27.99 -13.86
C ALA A 127 -6.01 27.17 -12.70
N ILE A 128 -5.53 25.96 -13.00
CA ILE A 128 -4.90 25.07 -12.02
C ILE A 128 -3.56 25.62 -11.50
N ASN A 129 -2.78 26.25 -12.38
CA ASN A 129 -1.54 26.91 -11.98
C ASN A 129 -1.78 28.14 -11.10
N ASN A 130 -2.78 28.95 -11.43
CA ASN A 130 -3.16 30.11 -10.62
C ASN A 130 -3.60 29.71 -9.21
N ALA A 131 -4.48 28.70 -9.11
CA ALA A 131 -4.93 28.16 -7.83
C ALA A 131 -3.74 27.64 -6.99
N GLU A 132 -2.79 26.95 -7.63
CA GLU A 132 -1.58 26.46 -6.95
C GLU A 132 -0.66 27.61 -6.50
N GLN A 133 -0.56 28.71 -7.24
CA GLN A 133 0.23 29.88 -6.80
C GLN A 133 -0.41 30.58 -5.61
N VAL A 134 -1.73 30.76 -5.59
CA VAL A 134 -2.45 31.30 -4.42
C VAL A 134 -2.36 30.35 -3.23
N ARG A 135 -2.40 29.03 -3.45
CA ARG A 135 -2.13 28.08 -2.37
C ARG A 135 -0.73 28.26 -1.78
N ARG A 136 0.30 28.48 -2.62
CA ARG A 136 1.69 28.70 -2.17
C ARG A 136 1.87 30.02 -1.42
N SER A 137 1.05 31.04 -1.70
CA SER A 137 1.12 32.30 -0.96
C SER A 137 0.64 32.18 0.48
N LEU A 138 0.01 31.06 0.86
CA LEU A 138 -0.38 30.74 2.24
C LEU A 138 0.77 30.19 3.11
N SER A 139 1.94 29.93 2.53
CA SER A 139 3.14 29.55 3.29
C SER A 139 3.73 30.77 4.03
N ILE A 140 3.00 31.25 5.04
CA ILE A 140 3.23 32.52 5.75
C ILE A 140 3.67 32.34 7.20
N SER A 141 3.80 31.09 7.69
CA SER A 141 4.11 30.78 9.09
C SER A 141 5.33 31.54 9.62
N ASP A 142 6.38 31.64 8.80
CA ASP A 142 7.61 32.38 9.15
C ASP A 142 7.39 33.89 9.29
N LYS A 143 6.44 34.47 8.54
CA LYS A 143 6.11 35.91 8.58
C LYS A 143 5.24 36.30 9.76
N LEU A 144 4.59 35.34 10.39
CA LEU A 144 3.69 35.59 11.52
C LEU A 144 4.42 35.64 12.86
N HIS A 145 5.70 35.20 12.92
CA HIS A 145 6.51 35.16 14.13
C HIS A 145 5.80 34.50 15.32
N LEU A 146 5.06 33.41 15.06
CA LEU A 146 4.21 32.75 16.07
C LEU A 146 5.01 32.23 17.27
N ASP A 147 6.23 31.74 17.07
CA ASP A 147 7.12 31.29 18.14
C ASP A 147 7.40 32.42 19.15
N GLU A 148 7.83 33.58 18.66
CA GLU A 148 8.14 34.74 19.51
C GLU A 148 6.91 35.28 20.23
N LEU A 149 5.75 35.26 19.56
CA LEU A 149 4.48 35.70 20.14
C LEU A 149 4.00 34.72 21.23
N SER A 150 4.10 33.41 20.98
CA SER A 150 3.78 32.35 21.93
C SER A 150 4.61 32.47 23.20
N GLU A 151 5.93 32.63 23.07
CA GLU A 151 6.82 32.80 24.22
C GLU A 151 6.45 34.03 25.08
N LYS A 152 6.13 35.16 24.43
CA LYS A 152 5.73 36.39 25.15
C LYS A 152 4.39 36.18 25.87
N TYR A 153 3.44 35.52 25.23
CA TYR A 153 2.13 35.22 25.80
C TYR A 153 2.26 34.32 27.03
N GLU A 154 3.04 33.25 26.93
CA GLU A 154 3.28 32.28 28.00
C GLU A 154 3.98 32.91 29.20
N LYS A 155 4.97 33.79 28.96
CA LYS A 155 5.65 34.55 30.03
C LYS A 155 4.71 35.47 30.80
N ILE A 156 3.73 36.09 30.13
CA ILE A 156 2.78 37.03 30.75
C ILE A 156 1.65 36.29 31.49
N HIS A 157 1.10 35.24 30.89
CA HIS A 157 -0.10 34.56 31.39
C HIS A 157 0.17 33.28 32.17
N ASN A 158 1.42 32.81 32.21
CA ASN A 158 1.85 31.57 32.87
C ASN A 158 1.01 30.34 32.46
N LYS A 159 0.64 30.29 31.17
CA LYS A 159 -0.14 29.22 30.54
C LYS A 159 0.25 29.11 29.07
N GLU A 160 0.15 27.91 28.49
CA GLU A 160 0.38 27.67 27.07
C GLU A 160 -0.49 28.56 26.18
N SER A 161 0.05 28.89 25.00
CA SER A 161 -0.59 29.75 24.01
C SER A 161 -1.60 28.98 23.12
N PRO A 162 -2.93 29.11 23.31
CA PRO A 162 -3.90 28.33 22.53
C PRO A 162 -4.03 28.81 21.08
N PHE A 163 -3.71 30.07 20.79
CA PHE A 163 -3.92 30.69 19.47
C PHE A 163 -2.99 30.10 18.40
N ARG A 164 -1.80 29.61 18.77
CA ARG A 164 -0.83 29.06 17.82
C ARG A 164 -1.39 27.85 17.09
N VAL A 165 -1.86 26.86 17.85
CA VAL A 165 -2.45 25.63 17.30
C VAL A 165 -3.69 25.96 16.47
N THR A 166 -4.49 26.95 16.88
CA THR A 166 -5.64 27.42 16.11
C THR A 166 -5.23 28.00 14.76
N ILE A 167 -4.21 28.85 14.72
CA ILE A 167 -3.68 29.47 13.49
C ILE A 167 -3.09 28.42 12.55
N GLU A 168 -2.23 27.53 13.06
CA GLU A 168 -1.62 26.46 12.27
C GLU A 168 -2.71 25.56 11.66
N LYS A 169 -3.72 25.20 12.46
CA LYS A 169 -4.86 24.40 11.99
C LYS A 169 -5.70 25.12 10.93
N GLU A 170 -5.92 26.43 11.05
CA GLU A 170 -6.67 27.22 10.06
C GLU A 170 -5.91 27.25 8.72
N LEU A 171 -4.59 27.46 8.74
CA LEU A 171 -3.74 27.41 7.56
C LEU A 171 -3.76 26.02 6.91
N ASP A 172 -3.57 24.97 7.70
CA ASP A 172 -3.61 23.58 7.21
C ASP A 172 -4.97 23.22 6.59
N THR A 173 -6.07 23.67 7.22
CA THR A 173 -7.43 23.44 6.72
C THR A 173 -7.65 24.14 5.39
N CYS A 174 -7.22 25.40 5.27
CA CYS A 174 -7.29 26.14 4.02
C CYS A 174 -6.41 25.51 2.94
N GLU A 175 -5.14 25.22 3.23
CA GLU A 175 -4.22 24.59 2.26
C GLU A 175 -4.73 23.24 1.74
N LYS A 176 -5.32 22.43 2.63
CA LYS A 176 -5.96 21.17 2.28
C LYS A 176 -7.16 21.39 1.36
N TYR A 177 -8.03 22.34 1.69
CA TYR A 177 -9.19 22.67 0.88
C TYR A 177 -8.80 23.12 -0.54
N LEU A 178 -7.83 24.03 -0.68
CA LEU A 178 -7.37 24.47 -2.01
C LEU A 178 -6.73 23.31 -2.79
N SER A 179 -5.97 22.44 -2.12
CA SER A 179 -5.40 21.24 -2.72
C SER A 179 -6.48 20.29 -3.23
N GLU A 180 -7.54 20.07 -2.45
CA GLU A 180 -8.68 19.24 -2.82
C GLU A 180 -9.43 19.80 -4.04
N GLN A 181 -9.61 21.12 -4.15
CA GLN A 181 -10.21 21.75 -5.33
C GLN A 181 -9.37 21.53 -6.60
N ILE A 182 -8.04 21.72 -6.48
CA ILE A 182 -7.11 21.47 -7.58
C ILE A 182 -7.16 19.99 -7.99
N GLU A 183 -7.13 19.07 -7.03
CA GLU A 183 -7.13 17.64 -7.29
C GLU A 183 -8.45 17.14 -7.87
N CYS A 184 -9.60 17.66 -7.43
CA CYS A 184 -10.91 17.37 -8.03
C CYS A 184 -10.95 17.74 -9.52
N SER A 185 -10.41 18.90 -9.88
CA SER A 185 -10.36 19.35 -11.27
C SER A 185 -9.37 18.52 -12.10
N ILE A 186 -8.22 18.15 -11.53
CA ILE A 186 -7.27 17.22 -12.17
C ILE A 186 -7.90 15.83 -12.35
N ASP A 187 -8.67 15.33 -11.40
CA ASP A 187 -9.31 14.02 -11.54
C ASP A 187 -10.33 14.02 -12.68
N ARG A 188 -11.10 15.10 -12.86
CA ARG A 188 -11.97 15.28 -14.04
C ARG A 188 -11.20 15.26 -15.36
N LEU A 189 -10.01 15.88 -15.37
CA LEU A 189 -9.11 15.83 -16.52
C LEU A 189 -8.73 14.36 -16.79
N VAL A 190 -8.23 13.64 -15.79
CA VAL A 190 -7.69 12.28 -15.99
C VAL A 190 -8.79 11.24 -16.27
N ILE A 191 -9.94 11.29 -15.59
CA ILE A 191 -11.00 10.28 -15.69
C ILE A 191 -11.59 10.18 -17.10
N ARG A 192 -11.50 11.24 -17.92
CA ARG A 192 -11.92 11.19 -19.33
C ARG A 192 -11.18 10.10 -20.12
N GLN A 193 -9.94 9.78 -19.73
CA GLN A 193 -9.07 8.82 -20.39
C GLN A 193 -9.42 7.37 -20.01
N LEU A 194 -10.21 7.17 -18.94
CA LEU A 194 -10.50 5.87 -18.35
C LEU A 194 -11.04 4.83 -19.37
N PRO A 195 -11.95 5.17 -20.31
CA PRO A 195 -12.41 4.20 -21.31
C PRO A 195 -11.28 3.68 -22.21
N GLN A 196 -10.35 4.56 -22.59
CA GLN A 196 -9.20 4.17 -23.41
C GLN A 196 -8.19 3.39 -22.58
N LEU A 197 -7.89 3.85 -21.35
CA LEU A 197 -7.01 3.12 -20.42
C LEU A 197 -7.51 1.69 -20.21
N LYS A 198 -8.81 1.52 -19.94
CA LYS A 198 -9.45 0.21 -19.80
C LYS A 198 -9.27 -0.66 -21.05
N LYS A 199 -9.48 -0.09 -22.24
CA LYS A 199 -9.26 -0.80 -23.52
C LYS A 199 -7.81 -1.27 -23.66
N HIS A 200 -6.84 -0.42 -23.33
CA HIS A 200 -5.43 -0.77 -23.47
C HIS A 200 -4.96 -1.76 -22.41
N VAL A 201 -5.42 -1.65 -21.17
CA VAL A 201 -5.15 -2.66 -20.12
C VAL A 201 -5.75 -4.02 -20.51
N PHE A 202 -6.94 -4.03 -21.10
CA PHE A 202 -7.54 -5.26 -21.65
C PHE A 202 -6.65 -5.88 -22.74
N HIS A 203 -6.22 -5.08 -23.73
CA HIS A 203 -5.35 -5.60 -24.80
C HIS A 203 -3.97 -6.03 -24.29
N LEU A 204 -3.43 -5.36 -23.26
CA LEU A 204 -2.22 -5.78 -22.58
C LEU A 204 -2.39 -7.17 -21.96
N ALA A 205 -3.43 -7.36 -21.14
CA ALA A 205 -3.68 -8.61 -20.43
C ALA A 205 -3.90 -9.80 -21.38
N TRP A 206 -4.60 -9.55 -22.49
CA TRP A 206 -5.01 -10.59 -23.45
C TRP A 206 -4.13 -10.64 -24.71
N SER A 207 -2.96 -10.00 -24.69
CA SER A 207 -2.00 -10.11 -25.80
C SER A 207 -1.45 -11.54 -25.90
N PRO A 208 -1.18 -12.06 -27.13
CA PRO A 208 -0.61 -13.39 -27.32
C PRO A 208 0.66 -13.60 -26.49
N ALA A 209 0.89 -14.83 -26.02
CA ALA A 209 2.08 -15.17 -25.23
C ALA A 209 3.40 -14.83 -25.96
N ALA A 210 3.42 -14.96 -27.29
CA ALA A 210 4.56 -14.61 -28.14
C ALA A 210 4.80 -13.09 -28.30
N CYS A 211 3.83 -12.25 -27.93
CA CYS A 211 3.97 -10.80 -27.96
C CYS A 211 4.77 -10.33 -26.74
N PRO A 212 5.91 -9.64 -26.90
CA PRO A 212 6.63 -9.02 -25.81
C PRO A 212 5.77 -7.99 -25.06
N VAL A 213 5.99 -7.87 -23.75
CA VAL A 213 5.19 -6.98 -22.88
C VAL A 213 5.32 -5.52 -23.33
N GLU A 214 6.52 -5.11 -23.73
CA GLU A 214 6.82 -3.76 -24.23
C GLU A 214 6.00 -3.43 -25.48
N GLN A 215 5.82 -4.41 -26.38
CA GLN A 215 5.02 -4.23 -27.58
C GLN A 215 3.53 -4.17 -27.27
N ALA A 216 3.05 -4.99 -26.34
CA ALA A 216 1.66 -4.96 -25.88
C ALA A 216 1.33 -3.66 -25.11
N LEU A 217 2.30 -3.10 -24.39
CA LEU A 217 2.16 -1.89 -23.60
C LEU A 217 2.28 -0.60 -24.43
N LYS A 218 2.97 -0.65 -25.58
CA LYS A 218 3.23 0.52 -26.43
C LYS A 218 2.00 1.42 -26.72
N PRO A 219 0.81 0.88 -27.05
CA PRO A 219 -0.36 1.71 -27.29
C PRO A 219 -0.82 2.48 -26.04
N LEU A 220 -0.64 1.89 -24.84
CA LEU A 220 -0.95 2.57 -23.57
C LEU A 220 0.05 3.69 -23.31
N THR A 221 1.35 3.43 -23.45
CA THR A 221 2.38 4.45 -23.23
C THR A 221 2.28 5.58 -24.24
N ASP A 222 1.94 5.31 -25.51
CA ASP A 222 1.77 6.34 -26.53
C ASP A 222 0.62 7.31 -26.22
N MET A 223 -0.49 6.77 -25.70
CA MET A 223 -1.59 7.59 -25.22
C MET A 223 -1.15 8.44 -24.03
N LEU A 224 -0.51 7.84 -23.03
CA LEU A 224 -0.02 8.57 -21.87
C LEU A 224 0.99 9.66 -22.26
N ASP A 225 1.90 9.37 -23.19
CA ASP A 225 2.91 10.31 -23.70
C ASP A 225 2.27 11.49 -24.41
N SER A 226 1.29 11.25 -25.28
CA SER A 226 0.55 12.30 -25.97
C SER A 226 -0.13 13.23 -24.96
N GLU A 227 -0.80 12.66 -23.97
CA GLU A 227 -1.54 13.42 -22.96
C GLU A 227 -0.60 14.19 -22.03
N LEU A 228 0.43 13.54 -21.47
CA LEU A 228 1.39 14.19 -20.58
C LEU A 228 2.21 15.26 -21.32
N SER A 229 2.62 15.01 -22.56
CA SER A 229 3.34 16.01 -23.36
C SER A 229 2.51 17.26 -23.62
N SER A 230 1.19 17.11 -23.79
CA SER A 230 0.28 18.24 -24.03
C SER A 230 0.18 19.20 -22.84
N ILE A 231 0.44 18.73 -21.61
CA ILE A 231 0.32 19.52 -20.38
C ILE A 231 1.67 19.82 -19.71
N HIS A 232 2.72 19.03 -19.98
CA HIS A 232 4.00 19.09 -19.29
C HIS A 232 4.65 20.47 -19.33
N ARG A 233 4.58 21.14 -20.47
CA ARG A 233 5.22 22.44 -20.68
C ARG A 233 4.43 23.59 -20.06
N ILE A 234 3.12 23.42 -19.85
CA ILE A 234 2.20 24.46 -19.39
C ILE A 234 1.99 24.39 -17.88
N LEU A 235 1.77 23.19 -17.32
CA LEU A 235 1.54 23.02 -15.88
C LEU A 235 2.79 23.31 -15.05
N LEU A 236 2.58 23.83 -13.85
CA LEU A 236 3.59 23.81 -12.80
C LEU A 236 3.95 22.37 -12.46
N HIS A 237 5.24 22.11 -12.19
CA HIS A 237 5.74 20.76 -11.91
C HIS A 237 4.94 20.02 -10.82
N LYS A 238 4.57 20.70 -9.72
CA LYS A 238 3.73 20.10 -8.66
C LYS A 238 2.37 19.62 -9.18
N ASN A 239 1.71 20.38 -10.04
CA ASN A 239 0.43 19.99 -10.65
C ASN A 239 0.61 18.90 -11.72
N PHE A 240 1.72 18.94 -12.47
CA PHE A 240 2.06 17.87 -13.40
C PHE A 240 2.25 16.52 -12.68
N VAL A 241 2.94 16.52 -11.54
CA VAL A 241 3.09 15.33 -10.69
C VAL A 241 1.74 14.87 -10.10
N ARG A 242 0.84 15.80 -9.70
CA ARG A 242 -0.53 15.44 -9.31
C ARG A 242 -1.30 14.73 -10.42
N VAL A 243 -1.15 15.16 -11.68
CA VAL A 243 -1.76 14.48 -12.84
C VAL A 243 -1.24 13.05 -12.97
N MET A 244 0.09 12.86 -12.90
CA MET A 244 0.70 11.52 -12.94
C MET A 244 0.20 10.63 -11.79
N HIS A 245 0.09 11.15 -10.56
CA HIS A 245 -0.46 10.40 -9.43
C HIS A 245 -1.90 9.93 -9.69
N ARG A 246 -2.75 10.80 -10.25
CA ARG A 246 -4.13 10.43 -10.58
C ARG A 246 -4.18 9.37 -11.68
N GLN A 247 -3.34 9.47 -12.72
CA GLN A 247 -3.22 8.44 -13.76
C GLN A 247 -2.76 7.09 -13.19
N VAL A 248 -1.75 7.09 -12.32
CA VAL A 248 -1.29 5.90 -11.59
C VAL A 248 -2.42 5.28 -10.77
N GLY A 249 -3.21 6.09 -10.06
CA GLY A 249 -4.35 5.60 -9.29
C GLY A 249 -5.37 4.86 -10.14
N HIS A 250 -5.74 5.43 -11.29
CA HIS A 250 -6.68 4.80 -12.23
C HIS A 250 -6.10 3.52 -12.86
N LEU A 251 -4.81 3.51 -13.21
CA LEU A 251 -4.13 2.33 -13.74
C LEU A 251 -4.04 1.20 -12.72
N LEU A 252 -3.69 1.51 -11.47
CA LEU A 252 -3.69 0.54 -10.37
C LEU A 252 -5.08 -0.07 -10.18
N GLN A 253 -6.13 0.74 -10.21
CA GLN A 253 -7.51 0.25 -10.11
C GLN A 253 -7.85 -0.71 -11.26
N LEU A 254 -7.55 -0.33 -12.51
CA LEU A 254 -7.81 -1.17 -13.68
C LEU A 254 -7.04 -2.49 -13.65
N LEU A 255 -5.79 -2.48 -13.16
CA LEU A 255 -5.00 -3.69 -12.99
C LEU A 255 -5.55 -4.58 -11.87
N HIS A 256 -5.97 -4.00 -10.76
CA HIS A 256 -6.68 -4.73 -9.70
C HIS A 256 -7.95 -5.40 -10.22
N ASP A 257 -8.80 -4.64 -10.91
CA ASP A 257 -10.04 -5.15 -11.50
C ASP A 257 -9.73 -6.30 -12.47
N CYS A 258 -8.73 -6.12 -13.35
CA CYS A 258 -8.29 -7.15 -14.28
C CYS A 258 -7.83 -8.43 -13.56
N VAL A 259 -7.07 -8.32 -12.47
CA VAL A 259 -6.64 -9.49 -11.69
C VAL A 259 -7.82 -10.16 -10.97
N ASN A 260 -8.73 -9.37 -10.39
CA ASN A 260 -9.90 -9.88 -9.64
C ASN A 260 -10.94 -10.54 -10.54
N GLU A 261 -11.11 -10.04 -11.76
CA GLU A 261 -12.04 -10.62 -12.74
C GLU A 261 -11.51 -11.92 -13.36
N ASN A 262 -10.22 -12.20 -13.22
CA ASN A 262 -9.52 -13.30 -13.89
C ASN A 262 -8.72 -14.14 -12.89
N GLU A 263 -9.35 -14.57 -11.80
CA GLU A 263 -8.72 -15.42 -10.78
C GLU A 263 -8.52 -16.86 -11.31
N GLY A 264 -7.41 -17.49 -10.89
CA GLY A 264 -7.11 -18.88 -11.24
C GLY A 264 -6.55 -19.10 -12.65
N LEU A 265 -6.21 -18.04 -13.40
CA LEU A 265 -5.55 -18.18 -14.70
C LEU A 265 -4.10 -18.67 -14.57
N GLU A 266 -3.50 -19.00 -15.71
CA GLU A 266 -2.10 -19.41 -15.80
C GLU A 266 -1.14 -18.35 -15.22
N PRO A 267 -0.06 -18.74 -14.52
CA PRO A 267 0.91 -17.81 -13.94
C PRO A 267 1.50 -16.78 -14.92
N THR A 268 1.61 -17.16 -16.20
CA THR A 268 2.11 -16.29 -17.28
C THR A 268 1.22 -15.07 -17.53
N PHE A 269 -0.09 -15.17 -17.29
CA PHE A 269 -1.03 -14.04 -17.38
C PHE A 269 -0.67 -12.98 -16.33
N TYR A 270 -0.45 -13.38 -15.08
CA TYR A 270 -0.09 -12.46 -14.01
C TYR A 270 1.34 -11.93 -14.15
N GLN A 271 2.26 -12.74 -14.70
CA GLN A 271 3.63 -12.29 -15.01
C GLN A 271 3.60 -11.12 -15.98
N ARG A 272 2.77 -11.22 -17.03
CA ARG A 272 2.59 -10.12 -17.99
C ARG A 272 2.16 -8.82 -17.31
N LEU A 273 1.20 -8.88 -16.40
CA LEU A 273 0.70 -7.70 -15.69
C LEU A 273 1.75 -7.13 -14.74
N SER A 274 2.52 -8.00 -14.09
CA SER A 274 3.63 -7.61 -13.20
C SER A 274 4.75 -6.89 -13.96
N ASP A 275 5.19 -7.47 -15.08
CA ASP A 275 6.23 -6.89 -15.93
C ASP A 275 5.76 -5.53 -16.50
N ALA A 276 4.51 -5.47 -16.95
CA ALA A 276 3.93 -4.24 -17.47
C ALA A 276 3.83 -3.15 -16.40
N TRP A 277 3.42 -3.52 -15.18
CA TRP A 277 3.38 -2.58 -14.07
C TRP A 277 4.78 -2.07 -13.70
N SER A 278 5.80 -2.93 -13.71
CA SER A 278 7.20 -2.52 -13.51
C SER A 278 7.63 -1.47 -14.54
N ILE A 279 7.34 -1.71 -15.83
CA ILE A 279 7.66 -0.77 -16.91
C ILE A 279 6.89 0.56 -16.72
N LEU A 280 5.62 0.49 -16.30
CA LEU A 280 4.82 1.69 -16.02
C LEU A 280 5.37 2.49 -14.83
N MET A 281 5.88 1.83 -13.79
CA MET A 281 6.55 2.54 -12.67
C MET A 281 7.78 3.29 -13.17
N ASP A 282 8.64 2.66 -13.97
CA ASP A 282 9.79 3.33 -14.58
C ASP A 282 9.38 4.50 -15.48
N TYR A 283 8.31 4.32 -16.25
CA TYR A 283 7.72 5.36 -17.09
C TYR A 283 7.29 6.57 -16.27
N PHE A 284 6.51 6.39 -15.20
CA PHE A 284 6.04 7.48 -14.35
C PHE A 284 7.13 8.05 -13.44
N HIS A 285 8.20 7.28 -13.17
CA HIS A 285 9.38 7.78 -12.48
C HIS A 285 10.18 8.76 -13.35
N ALA A 286 10.24 8.49 -14.67
CA ALA A 286 10.85 9.37 -15.67
C ALA A 286 12.29 9.80 -15.32
N GLY A 287 13.08 8.88 -14.76
CA GLY A 287 14.47 9.14 -14.34
C GLY A 287 14.59 10.23 -13.27
N GLY A 288 13.66 10.26 -12.31
CA GLY A 288 13.62 11.23 -11.20
C GLY A 288 12.91 12.54 -11.52
N LYS A 289 12.35 12.70 -12.72
CA LYS A 289 11.57 13.89 -13.12
C LYS A 289 10.06 13.73 -12.91
N GLY A 290 9.60 12.54 -12.54
CA GLY A 290 8.20 12.23 -12.28
C GLY A 290 7.95 11.86 -10.81
N ILE A 291 7.28 10.74 -10.59
CA ILE A 291 6.98 10.22 -9.26
C ILE A 291 8.24 9.55 -8.68
N ALA A 292 8.60 9.86 -7.43
CA ALA A 292 9.73 9.21 -6.77
C ALA A 292 9.42 7.71 -6.53
N MET A 293 10.41 6.82 -6.71
CA MET A 293 10.19 5.38 -6.59
C MET A 293 9.69 4.99 -5.20
N GLU A 294 10.20 5.65 -4.17
CA GLU A 294 9.80 5.48 -2.77
C GLU A 294 8.32 5.84 -2.55
N THR A 295 7.75 6.70 -3.40
CA THR A 295 6.35 7.07 -3.28
C THR A 295 5.44 5.90 -3.63
N PHE A 296 5.80 5.03 -4.59
CA PHE A 296 5.00 3.84 -4.91
C PHE A 296 4.88 2.91 -3.70
N GLU A 297 5.96 2.74 -2.93
CA GLU A 297 6.00 1.98 -1.67
C GLU A 297 5.17 2.62 -0.55
N THR A 298 4.61 3.82 -0.72
CA THR A 298 3.66 4.40 0.23
C THR A 298 2.21 4.17 -0.17
N ILE A 299 1.94 3.79 -1.44
CA ILE A 299 0.58 3.64 -1.98
C ILE A 299 0.01 2.27 -1.59
N PRO A 300 -1.07 2.19 -0.79
CA PRO A 300 -1.65 0.91 -0.36
C PRO A 300 -2.15 0.04 -1.52
N ALA A 301 -2.74 0.68 -2.55
CA ALA A 301 -3.22 -0.01 -3.74
C ALA A 301 -2.06 -0.67 -4.52
N HIS A 302 -0.89 -0.03 -4.57
CA HIS A 302 0.30 -0.61 -5.20
C HIS A 302 0.77 -1.86 -4.45
N LYS A 303 0.95 -1.78 -3.13
CA LYS A 303 1.36 -2.92 -2.29
C LYS A 303 0.44 -4.12 -2.48
N LYS A 304 -0.87 -3.88 -2.42
CA LYS A 304 -1.88 -4.92 -2.60
C LYS A 304 -1.79 -5.57 -4.00
N LEU A 305 -1.54 -4.78 -5.04
CA LEU A 305 -1.41 -5.29 -6.41
C LEU A 305 -0.18 -6.17 -6.53
N VAL A 306 0.98 -5.67 -6.08
CA VAL A 306 2.25 -6.41 -6.14
C VAL A 306 2.18 -7.71 -5.36
N GLN A 307 1.60 -7.71 -4.15
CA GLN A 307 1.39 -8.92 -3.36
C GLN A 307 0.48 -9.94 -4.09
N LYS A 308 -0.66 -9.49 -4.64
CA LYS A 308 -1.57 -10.39 -5.36
C LYS A 308 -0.92 -10.96 -6.61
N LEU A 309 -0.23 -10.13 -7.38
CA LEU A 309 0.51 -10.56 -8.56
C LEU A 309 1.64 -11.52 -8.19
N SER A 310 2.42 -11.27 -7.14
CA SER A 310 3.55 -12.12 -6.77
C SER A 310 3.11 -13.54 -6.41
N LEU A 311 1.97 -13.69 -5.74
CA LEU A 311 1.40 -15.01 -5.43
C LEU A 311 0.85 -15.69 -6.69
N ASN A 312 0.07 -14.98 -7.49
CA ASN A 312 -0.56 -15.56 -8.67
C ASN A 312 0.44 -15.94 -9.79
N GLN A 313 1.62 -15.32 -9.82
CA GLN A 313 2.75 -15.67 -10.70
C GLN A 313 3.48 -16.95 -10.29
N MET A 314 3.29 -17.46 -9.07
CA MET A 314 3.94 -18.69 -8.63
C MET A 314 3.27 -19.92 -9.26
N THR A 315 4.06 -20.91 -9.68
CA THR A 315 3.49 -22.20 -10.09
C THR A 315 2.84 -22.90 -8.90
N THR A 316 1.93 -23.83 -9.16
CA THR A 316 1.23 -24.60 -8.11
C THR A 316 2.20 -25.30 -7.18
N VAL A 317 3.24 -25.91 -7.76
CA VAL A 317 4.35 -26.51 -7.02
C VAL A 317 5.00 -25.49 -6.08
N LYS A 318 5.33 -24.28 -6.56
CA LYS A 318 6.00 -23.26 -5.75
C LYS A 318 5.11 -22.70 -4.64
N LEU A 319 3.80 -22.55 -4.90
CA LEU A 319 2.84 -22.12 -3.87
C LEU A 319 2.74 -23.15 -2.75
N ILE A 320 2.67 -24.44 -3.09
CA ILE A 320 2.66 -25.53 -2.10
C ILE A 320 3.99 -25.58 -1.33
N GLU A 321 5.12 -25.41 -2.02
CA GLU A 321 6.43 -25.32 -1.37
C GLU A 321 6.52 -24.14 -0.39
N GLN A 322 5.93 -22.99 -0.74
CA GLN A 322 5.88 -21.81 0.13
C GLN A 322 5.00 -22.08 1.35
N TYR A 323 3.82 -22.68 1.15
CA TYR A 323 2.92 -23.07 2.24
C TYR A 323 3.60 -23.93 3.31
N TYR A 324 4.30 -25.00 2.91
CA TYR A 324 5.01 -25.85 3.87
C TYR A 324 6.20 -25.16 4.54
N LYS A 325 6.88 -24.24 3.84
CA LYS A 325 7.93 -23.42 4.46
C LYS A 325 7.38 -22.49 5.52
N ASP A 326 6.23 -21.87 5.27
CA ASP A 326 5.60 -20.97 6.22
C ASP A 326 5.12 -21.74 7.47
N LEU A 327 4.62 -22.97 7.31
CA LEU A 327 4.31 -23.87 8.42
C LEU A 327 5.55 -24.31 9.23
N LEU A 328 6.64 -24.65 8.56
CA LEU A 328 7.89 -24.98 9.25
C LEU A 328 8.43 -23.77 10.04
N GLN A 329 8.33 -22.57 9.47
CA GLN A 329 8.72 -21.34 10.15
C GLN A 329 7.83 -21.12 11.39
N GLU A 330 6.51 -21.27 11.26
CA GLU A 330 5.57 -21.20 12.37
C GLU A 330 5.95 -22.19 13.49
N GLN A 331 6.23 -23.46 13.14
CA GLN A 331 6.69 -24.47 14.09
C GLN A 331 7.95 -24.04 14.84
N ASN A 332 8.94 -23.49 14.15
CA ASN A 332 10.22 -23.11 14.72
C ASN A 332 10.11 -21.86 15.62
N ASP A 333 9.14 -21.00 15.37
CA ASP A 333 8.88 -19.78 16.14
C ASP A 333 7.98 -20.03 17.37
N VAL A 334 7.44 -21.25 17.55
CA VAL A 334 6.61 -21.60 18.70
C VAL A 334 7.42 -21.60 20.00
N ALA A 335 7.08 -20.69 20.92
CA ALA A 335 7.66 -20.65 22.26
C ALA A 335 6.99 -21.63 23.24
N GLU A 336 5.71 -21.96 23.06
CA GLU A 336 4.93 -22.82 23.95
C GLU A 336 4.50 -24.12 23.26
N CYS A 337 4.94 -25.26 23.77
CA CYS A 337 4.61 -26.59 23.23
C CYS A 337 3.19 -27.05 23.63
N LYS A 338 2.16 -26.27 23.28
CA LYS A 338 0.75 -26.51 23.69
C LYS A 338 0.20 -27.86 23.25
N TYR A 339 0.65 -28.34 22.09
CA TYR A 339 0.12 -29.55 21.47
C TYR A 339 0.99 -30.80 21.70
N GLY A 340 2.08 -30.64 22.45
CA GLY A 340 3.06 -31.69 22.72
C GLY A 340 4.29 -31.62 21.82
N ILE A 341 5.17 -32.61 21.99
CA ILE A 341 6.44 -32.71 21.28
C ILE A 341 6.59 -34.13 20.74
N LEU A 342 6.87 -34.28 19.45
CA LEU A 342 7.17 -35.54 18.79
C LEU A 342 8.69 -35.77 18.77
N ASN A 343 9.14 -36.93 19.25
CA ASN A 343 10.54 -37.34 19.23
C ASN A 343 10.78 -38.32 18.07
N VAL A 344 11.60 -37.91 17.11
CA VAL A 344 11.98 -38.75 15.96
C VAL A 344 13.48 -38.84 15.83
N ARG A 345 13.97 -39.88 15.15
CA ARG A 345 15.34 -39.91 14.63
C ARG A 345 15.32 -40.11 13.14
N ALA A 346 16.24 -39.48 12.43
CA ALA A 346 16.35 -39.65 11.00
C ALA A 346 17.81 -39.70 10.55
N TYR A 347 18.05 -40.44 9.48
CA TYR A 347 19.27 -40.40 8.68
C TYR A 347 18.98 -40.86 7.25
N TYR A 348 19.79 -40.40 6.31
CA TYR A 348 19.73 -40.83 4.92
C TYR A 348 20.90 -41.74 4.58
N ASN A 349 20.58 -42.95 4.11
CA ASN A 349 21.56 -43.88 3.60
C ASN A 349 21.78 -43.63 2.10
N THR A 350 22.89 -42.97 1.78
CA THR A 350 23.24 -42.65 0.39
C THR A 350 23.48 -43.90 -0.47
N ASN A 351 23.93 -45.01 0.12
CA ASN A 351 24.23 -46.24 -0.62
C ASN A 351 22.97 -46.96 -1.09
N SER A 352 21.94 -47.03 -0.23
CA SER A 352 20.65 -47.65 -0.56
C SER A 352 19.62 -46.65 -1.11
N GLN A 353 19.94 -45.35 -1.10
CA GLN A 353 19.03 -44.25 -1.44
C GLN A 353 17.75 -44.26 -0.59
N THR A 354 17.92 -44.50 0.72
CA THR A 354 16.82 -44.69 1.66
C THR A 354 16.89 -43.65 2.78
N LEU A 355 15.81 -42.91 2.97
CA LEU A 355 15.58 -42.13 4.19
C LEU A 355 14.98 -43.04 5.25
N VAL A 356 15.66 -43.18 6.37
CA VAL A 356 15.21 -43.99 7.50
C VAL A 356 14.76 -43.05 8.62
N ILE A 357 13.57 -43.31 9.15
CA ILE A 357 12.92 -42.50 10.18
C ILE A 357 12.47 -43.42 11.31
N ASP A 358 12.97 -43.18 12.51
CA ASP A 358 12.45 -43.79 13.72
C ASP A 358 11.49 -42.82 14.41
N VAL A 359 10.23 -43.22 14.56
CA VAL A 359 9.29 -42.51 15.43
C VAL A 359 9.41 -43.13 16.82
N ILE A 360 10.07 -42.41 17.74
CA ILE A 360 10.35 -42.92 19.10
C ILE A 360 9.08 -42.83 19.95
N GLY A 361 8.50 -41.64 20.02
CA GLY A 361 7.40 -41.35 20.93
C GLY A 361 7.01 -39.89 20.89
N ALA A 362 5.97 -39.53 21.64
CA ALA A 362 5.59 -38.14 21.86
C ALA A 362 5.40 -37.86 23.35
N LYS A 363 5.41 -36.58 23.71
CA LYS A 363 5.20 -36.13 25.09
C LYS A 363 4.17 -35.01 25.16
N GLN A 364 3.35 -35.05 26.21
CA GLN A 364 2.34 -34.02 26.49
C GLN A 364 1.41 -33.76 25.31
N ILE A 365 0.98 -34.82 24.62
CA ILE A 365 -0.08 -34.73 23.61
C ILE A 365 -1.34 -34.17 24.28
N ILE A 366 -2.14 -33.42 23.53
CA ILE A 366 -3.40 -32.88 24.04
C ILE A 366 -4.38 -34.02 24.38
N PRO A 367 -5.14 -33.90 25.47
CA PRO A 367 -6.21 -34.85 25.78
C PRO A 367 -7.40 -34.57 24.87
N LEU A 368 -7.72 -35.49 23.97
CA LEU A 368 -8.87 -35.39 23.06
C LEU A 368 -10.06 -36.25 23.52
N ASP A 369 -9.80 -37.35 24.25
CA ASP A 369 -10.86 -38.17 24.82
C ASP A 369 -11.54 -37.54 26.04
N SER A 370 -12.79 -37.92 26.26
CA SER A 370 -13.56 -37.59 27.47
C SER A 370 -12.93 -38.11 28.78
N ASN A 371 -12.00 -39.07 28.69
CA ASN A 371 -11.29 -39.66 29.82
C ASN A 371 -10.06 -38.82 30.25
N GLY A 372 -9.73 -37.74 29.52
CA GLY A 372 -8.55 -36.90 29.75
C GLY A 372 -7.23 -37.48 29.24
N LEU A 373 -7.28 -38.48 28.37
CA LEU A 373 -6.17 -39.13 27.67
C LEU A 373 -6.43 -39.09 26.15
N SER A 374 -5.62 -39.81 25.38
CA SER A 374 -5.79 -40.06 23.95
C SER A 374 -5.26 -41.45 23.59
N ASP A 375 -5.66 -41.95 22.44
CA ASP A 375 -5.17 -43.12 21.72
C ASP A 375 -4.34 -42.69 20.48
N PRO A 376 -3.18 -42.01 20.65
CA PRO A 376 -2.45 -41.39 19.55
C PRO A 376 -1.82 -42.40 18.57
N PHE A 377 -1.78 -42.00 17.30
CA PHE A 377 -0.93 -42.57 16.24
C PHE A 377 -0.40 -41.46 15.32
N VAL A 378 0.70 -41.73 14.62
CA VAL A 378 1.37 -40.77 13.74
C VAL A 378 1.23 -41.22 12.29
N VAL A 379 0.71 -40.33 11.45
CA VAL A 379 0.73 -40.45 9.99
C VAL A 379 1.99 -39.75 9.48
N ILE A 380 2.72 -40.40 8.58
CA ILE A 380 4.02 -39.95 8.08
C ILE A 380 3.96 -39.87 6.56
N GLU A 381 4.32 -38.72 6.02
CA GLU A 381 4.35 -38.48 4.58
C GLU A 381 5.49 -37.57 4.16
N LEU A 382 5.91 -37.67 2.90
CA LEU A 382 6.88 -36.76 2.30
C LEU A 382 6.16 -35.61 1.59
N VAL A 383 6.54 -34.38 1.92
CA VAL A 383 5.96 -33.17 1.36
C VAL A 383 7.00 -32.29 0.66
N PRO A 384 6.63 -31.55 -0.40
CA PRO A 384 5.33 -31.60 -1.09
C PRO A 384 5.07 -32.94 -1.80
N ARG A 385 3.88 -33.52 -1.64
CA ARG A 385 3.49 -34.81 -2.24
C ARG A 385 3.71 -34.88 -3.75
N LEU A 386 3.52 -33.75 -4.43
CA LEU A 386 3.72 -33.62 -5.88
C LEU A 386 5.18 -33.88 -6.32
N ARG A 387 6.16 -33.74 -5.43
CA ARG A 387 7.57 -34.11 -5.68
C ARG A 387 7.88 -35.57 -5.35
N TYR A 388 6.98 -36.26 -4.67
CA TYR A 388 7.14 -37.63 -4.19
C TYR A 388 5.92 -38.53 -4.51
N PRO A 389 5.44 -38.57 -5.77
CA PRO A 389 4.18 -39.24 -6.13
C PRO A 389 4.19 -40.76 -5.92
N THR A 390 5.36 -41.38 -5.84
CA THR A 390 5.50 -42.84 -5.61
C THR A 390 5.61 -43.21 -4.14
N GLN A 391 5.70 -42.23 -3.24
CA GLN A 391 5.89 -42.47 -1.81
C GLN A 391 4.52 -42.49 -1.13
N ASN A 392 4.19 -43.65 -0.57
CA ASN A 392 2.92 -43.83 0.13
C ASN A 392 2.97 -43.18 1.52
N THR A 393 1.83 -42.69 1.98
CA THR A 393 1.64 -42.31 3.38
C THR A 393 1.67 -43.56 4.26
N ILE A 394 2.42 -43.50 5.36
CA ILE A 394 2.58 -44.61 6.31
C ILE A 394 2.04 -44.18 7.68
N LYS A 395 1.68 -45.13 8.55
CA LYS A 395 1.15 -44.86 9.89
C LYS A 395 1.80 -45.75 10.94
N THR A 396 2.00 -45.23 12.14
CA THR A 396 2.34 -46.03 13.33
C THR A 396 1.12 -46.81 13.80
N LYS A 397 1.36 -47.75 14.72
CA LYS A 397 0.31 -48.35 15.53
C LYS A 397 -0.27 -47.32 16.50
N VAL A 398 -1.52 -47.55 16.87
CA VAL A 398 -2.24 -46.81 17.90
C VAL A 398 -1.72 -47.22 19.27
N VAL A 399 -1.39 -46.24 20.11
CA VAL A 399 -0.98 -46.47 21.50
C VAL A 399 -2.07 -45.98 22.41
N SER A 400 -2.77 -46.89 23.09
CA SER A 400 -3.97 -46.52 23.82
C SER A 400 -3.72 -45.79 25.15
N LYS A 401 -4.60 -44.85 25.48
CA LYS A 401 -4.80 -44.21 26.79
C LYS A 401 -3.53 -43.59 27.35
N THR A 402 -2.88 -42.74 26.57
CA THR A 402 -1.66 -42.05 26.99
C THR A 402 -1.48 -40.71 26.29
N LEU A 403 -0.99 -39.72 27.04
CA LEU A 403 -0.50 -38.45 26.50
C LEU A 403 1.01 -38.47 26.21
N ASN A 404 1.68 -39.60 26.50
CA ASN A 404 3.10 -39.80 26.28
C ASN A 404 3.34 -41.15 25.58
N PRO A 405 2.88 -41.32 24.34
CA PRO A 405 3.01 -42.59 23.63
C PRO A 405 4.48 -42.91 23.34
N ILE A 406 4.82 -44.19 23.40
CA ILE A 406 6.07 -44.75 22.90
C ILE A 406 5.70 -45.62 21.70
N PHE A 407 6.15 -45.23 20.52
CA PHE A 407 5.90 -45.94 19.27
C PHE A 407 7.03 -46.92 18.98
N ASP A 408 8.29 -46.46 19.05
CA ASP A 408 9.49 -47.21 18.70
C ASP A 408 9.36 -47.97 17.36
N GLU A 409 8.88 -47.29 16.33
CA GLU A 409 8.69 -47.83 14.98
C GLU A 409 9.62 -47.16 13.95
N THR A 410 10.21 -47.96 13.06
CA THR A 410 11.10 -47.50 11.99
C THR A 410 10.41 -47.60 10.63
N PHE A 411 10.56 -46.54 9.83
CA PHE A 411 10.00 -46.41 8.50
C PHE A 411 11.08 -46.04 7.48
N GLU A 412 10.88 -46.45 6.23
CA GLU A 412 11.84 -46.24 5.16
C GLU A 412 11.17 -45.65 3.92
N PHE A 413 11.74 -44.57 3.40
CA PHE A 413 11.33 -43.94 2.13
C PHE A 413 12.46 -44.03 1.11
N HIS A 414 12.13 -44.49 -0.10
CA HIS A 414 13.11 -44.63 -1.18
C HIS A 414 13.13 -43.35 -2.01
N ILE A 415 14.07 -42.45 -1.74
CA ILE A 415 14.14 -41.14 -2.38
C ILE A 415 15.55 -40.84 -2.91
N PRO A 416 15.65 -40.13 -4.06
CA PRO A 416 16.95 -39.82 -4.65
C PRO A 416 17.78 -38.90 -3.73
N PRO A 417 19.12 -38.94 -3.83
CA PRO A 417 20.00 -38.14 -2.97
C PRO A 417 19.88 -36.64 -3.23
N LYS A 418 19.39 -36.26 -4.43
CA LYS A 418 19.12 -34.88 -4.79
C LYS A 418 17.68 -34.53 -4.41
N ILE A 419 17.53 -33.85 -3.28
CA ILE A 419 16.24 -33.38 -2.78
C ILE A 419 15.99 -31.90 -3.14
N PRO A 420 14.73 -31.49 -3.34
CA PRO A 420 14.33 -30.09 -3.35
C PRO A 420 14.68 -29.37 -2.04
N PRO A 421 14.99 -28.05 -2.05
CA PRO A 421 15.23 -27.27 -0.83
C PRO A 421 14.01 -27.14 0.12
N SER A 422 12.82 -27.48 -0.37
CA SER A 422 11.53 -27.44 0.37
C SER A 422 11.08 -28.82 0.82
N ALA A 423 11.92 -29.85 0.67
CA ALA A 423 11.54 -31.22 0.98
C ALA A 423 11.51 -31.47 2.48
N MET A 424 10.40 -31.99 2.97
CA MET A 424 10.20 -32.23 4.40
C MET A 424 9.49 -33.56 4.62
N VAL A 425 9.67 -34.11 5.82
CA VAL A 425 8.76 -35.14 6.36
C VAL A 425 7.69 -34.42 7.16
N HIS A 426 6.44 -34.70 6.83
CA HIS A 426 5.28 -34.23 7.56
C HIS A 426 4.74 -35.35 8.45
N PHE A 427 4.59 -35.03 9.73
CA PHE A 427 4.08 -35.91 10.77
C PHE A 427 2.75 -35.35 11.28
N ILE A 428 1.68 -36.13 11.13
CA ILE A 428 0.33 -35.76 11.59
C ILE A 428 -0.01 -36.68 12.75
N VAL A 429 -0.12 -36.13 13.95
CA VAL A 429 -0.54 -36.87 15.14
C VAL A 429 -2.06 -36.81 15.22
N MET A 430 -2.67 -37.98 15.22
CA MET A 430 -4.11 -38.18 15.27
C MET A 430 -4.47 -39.00 16.50
N ASP A 431 -5.67 -38.82 17.01
CA ASP A 431 -6.27 -39.65 18.05
C ASP A 431 -7.25 -40.66 17.44
N HIS A 432 -7.11 -41.93 17.79
CA HIS A 432 -7.95 -42.98 17.23
C HIS A 432 -9.27 -43.14 17.97
N ASP A 433 -10.37 -42.89 17.27
CA ASP A 433 -11.71 -43.00 17.82
C ASP A 433 -12.45 -44.24 17.31
N PHE A 434 -12.96 -45.08 18.22
CA PHE A 434 -13.65 -46.33 17.84
C PHE A 434 -15.05 -46.11 17.23
N LEU A 435 -15.70 -44.99 17.52
CA LEU A 435 -17.10 -44.70 17.14
C LEU A 435 -17.27 -43.41 16.33
N ARG A 436 -16.21 -42.61 16.16
CA ARG A 436 -16.21 -41.31 15.48
C ARG A 436 -15.06 -41.23 14.47
N SER A 437 -14.97 -40.11 13.75
CA SER A 437 -13.77 -39.75 12.99
C SER A 437 -12.61 -39.55 13.96
N ASN A 438 -11.39 -39.92 13.56
CA ASN A 438 -10.18 -39.65 14.33
C ASN A 438 -10.00 -38.13 14.53
N ASP A 439 -9.61 -37.71 15.72
CA ASP A 439 -9.41 -36.30 16.06
C ASP A 439 -7.97 -35.86 15.78
N PHE A 440 -7.79 -34.63 15.31
CA PHE A 440 -6.47 -34.06 15.03
C PHE A 440 -5.80 -33.56 16.32
N ALA A 441 -4.63 -34.14 16.66
CA ALA A 441 -3.88 -33.77 17.86
C ALA A 441 -2.87 -32.67 17.59
N GLY A 442 -2.21 -32.70 16.42
CA GLY A 442 -1.24 -31.69 15.99
C GLY A 442 -0.35 -32.22 14.88
N GLU A 443 0.36 -31.33 14.19
CA GLU A 443 1.29 -31.69 13.13
C GLU A 443 2.70 -31.16 13.39
N ALA A 444 3.69 -31.79 12.75
CA ALA A 444 5.07 -31.38 12.80
C ALA A 444 5.81 -31.67 11.48
N PHE A 445 6.85 -30.89 11.22
CA PHE A 445 7.65 -30.90 10.00
C PHE A 445 9.13 -31.09 10.34
N LEU A 446 9.80 -31.96 9.57
CA LEU A 446 11.25 -32.14 9.60
C LEU A 446 11.84 -31.79 8.23
N ASP A 447 12.66 -30.74 8.19
CA ASP A 447 13.40 -30.37 6.98
C ASP A 447 14.45 -31.43 6.65
N LEU A 448 14.36 -32.01 5.44
CA LEU A 448 15.29 -33.04 5.00
C LEU A 448 16.72 -32.51 4.83
N THR A 449 16.91 -31.20 4.68
CA THR A 449 18.24 -30.59 4.62
C THR A 449 18.98 -30.66 5.97
N GLU A 450 18.27 -30.82 7.08
CA GLU A 450 18.86 -31.01 8.42
C GLU A 450 19.19 -32.47 8.75
N VAL A 451 18.71 -33.41 7.92
CA VAL A 451 18.88 -34.85 8.12
C VAL A 451 20.28 -35.30 7.67
N PRO A 452 21.07 -35.93 8.55
CA PRO A 452 22.40 -36.43 8.19
C PRO A 452 22.34 -37.39 7.00
N GLY A 453 23.27 -37.24 6.06
CA GLY A 453 23.38 -38.09 4.86
C GLY A 453 22.88 -37.43 3.57
N PHE A 454 22.08 -36.36 3.65
CA PHE A 454 21.82 -35.46 2.52
C PHE A 454 22.92 -34.39 2.43
N GLY A 455 23.52 -34.17 1.24
CA GLY A 455 24.56 -33.15 1.02
C GLY A 455 26.02 -33.64 1.20
N THR A 456 26.99 -32.84 0.72
CA THR A 456 28.39 -33.24 0.52
C THR A 456 29.16 -33.53 1.81
N ALA A 457 29.85 -34.69 1.79
CA ALA A 457 31.01 -35.10 2.58
C ALA A 457 30.76 -35.69 3.99
N GLY A 458 30.56 -37.00 4.04
CA GLY A 458 31.36 -37.88 4.91
C GLY A 458 31.11 -37.85 6.42
N VAL A 459 30.03 -37.24 6.90
CA VAL A 459 29.69 -37.29 8.34
C VAL A 459 28.71 -38.42 8.59
N SER A 460 29.26 -39.54 9.06
CA SER A 460 28.64 -40.61 9.87
C SER A 460 27.15 -40.91 9.65
N ASN A 461 26.81 -42.18 9.37
CA ASN A 461 25.45 -42.74 9.41
C ASN A 461 24.83 -42.74 10.83
N THR A 462 25.18 -41.78 11.69
CA THR A 462 24.64 -41.64 13.04
C THR A 462 23.25 -41.04 12.95
N LEU A 463 22.25 -41.82 13.39
CA LEU A 463 20.91 -41.33 13.65
C LEU A 463 20.95 -40.06 14.51
N ARG A 464 20.42 -38.96 13.97
CA ARG A 464 20.21 -37.72 14.73
C ARG A 464 18.80 -37.72 15.29
N GLN A 465 18.67 -37.38 16.57
CA GLN A 465 17.37 -37.19 17.21
C GLN A 465 16.89 -35.75 17.03
N PHE A 466 15.60 -35.60 16.71
CA PHE A 466 14.89 -34.35 16.56
C PHE A 466 13.71 -34.32 17.53
N ASN A 467 13.49 -33.17 18.17
CA ASN A 467 12.35 -32.92 19.04
C ASN A 467 11.47 -31.89 18.33
N LEU A 468 10.43 -32.35 17.67
CA LEU A 468 9.57 -31.52 16.83
C LEU A 468 8.39 -31.04 17.66
N VAL A 469 8.19 -29.73 17.73
CA VAL A 469 7.05 -29.13 18.42
C VAL A 469 5.81 -29.35 17.56
N LEU A 470 4.72 -29.83 18.16
CA LEU A 470 3.46 -29.98 17.46
C LEU A 470 2.73 -28.63 17.38
N ILE A 471 2.18 -28.34 16.21
CA ILE A 471 1.42 -27.12 15.93
C ILE A 471 0.01 -27.44 15.43
N HIS A 472 -0.89 -26.47 15.61
CA HIS A 472 -2.16 -26.39 14.88
C HIS A 472 -2.03 -25.19 13.93
N PRO A 473 -2.12 -25.40 12.60
CA PRO A 473 -1.89 -24.33 11.65
C PRO A 473 -2.82 -23.14 11.88
N GLN A 474 -2.24 -21.95 12.05
CA GLN A 474 -3.02 -20.72 12.15
C GLN A 474 -3.53 -20.26 10.79
N SER A 475 -4.58 -19.43 10.78
CA SER A 475 -5.25 -18.91 9.56
C SER A 475 -4.38 -17.99 8.69
N ASN A 476 -3.09 -17.84 8.97
CA ASN A 476 -2.20 -16.90 8.28
C ASN A 476 -1.79 -17.35 6.87
N HIS A 477 -2.00 -18.63 6.52
CA HIS A 477 -1.62 -19.18 5.21
C HIS A 477 -2.73 -19.06 4.15
N GLN A 478 -3.79 -18.28 4.43
CA GLN A 478 -4.98 -18.15 3.59
C GLN A 478 -4.69 -17.59 2.20
N ASP A 479 -3.71 -16.71 2.03
CA ASP A 479 -3.47 -16.07 0.74
C ASP A 479 -2.96 -17.07 -0.32
N ALA A 480 -2.00 -17.93 0.03
CA ALA A 480 -1.48 -18.95 -0.88
C ALA A 480 -2.53 -20.02 -1.17
N VAL A 481 -3.29 -20.43 -0.15
CA VAL A 481 -4.39 -21.40 -0.28
C VAL A 481 -5.50 -20.83 -1.16
N ALA A 482 -5.90 -19.57 -0.99
CA ALA A 482 -6.93 -18.92 -1.81
C ALA A 482 -6.53 -18.87 -3.29
N VAL A 483 -5.24 -18.63 -3.59
CA VAL A 483 -4.74 -18.71 -4.97
C VAL A 483 -4.84 -20.13 -5.51
N LEU A 484 -4.47 -21.15 -4.74
CA LEU A 484 -4.59 -22.55 -5.15
C LEU A 484 -6.07 -22.96 -5.36
N GLU A 485 -6.97 -22.53 -4.48
CA GLU A 485 -8.42 -22.74 -4.60
C GLU A 485 -8.99 -22.14 -5.88
N SER A 486 -8.51 -20.96 -6.26
CA SER A 486 -8.96 -20.28 -7.49
C SER A 486 -8.62 -21.04 -8.78
N ARG A 487 -7.57 -21.88 -8.77
CA ARG A 487 -7.11 -22.65 -9.94
C ARG A 487 -7.96 -23.88 -10.21
N LYS A 488 -9.19 -23.67 -10.67
CA LYS A 488 -10.19 -24.73 -10.86
C LYS A 488 -9.81 -25.77 -11.91
N GLU A 489 -9.01 -25.39 -12.91
CA GLU A 489 -8.57 -26.28 -13.99
C GLU A 489 -7.26 -27.02 -13.68
N ASP A 490 -6.54 -26.60 -12.63
CA ASP A 490 -5.31 -27.23 -12.19
C ASP A 490 -5.60 -28.39 -11.22
N LYS A 491 -5.44 -29.62 -11.70
CA LYS A 491 -5.71 -30.82 -10.91
C LYS A 491 -4.84 -30.93 -9.66
N ASP A 492 -3.57 -30.54 -9.75
CA ASP A 492 -2.62 -30.66 -8.65
C ASP A 492 -2.98 -29.66 -7.53
N ALA A 493 -3.40 -28.45 -7.92
CA ALA A 493 -3.88 -27.44 -6.97
C ALA A 493 -5.15 -27.92 -6.26
N GLN A 494 -6.12 -28.44 -7.01
CA GLN A 494 -7.38 -28.92 -6.44
C GLN A 494 -7.20 -30.17 -5.57
N GLU A 495 -6.28 -31.06 -5.92
CA GLU A 495 -5.93 -32.23 -5.09
C GLU A 495 -5.27 -31.80 -3.78
N PHE A 496 -4.34 -30.84 -3.84
CA PHE A 496 -3.71 -30.28 -2.65
C PHE A 496 -4.73 -29.60 -1.73
N VAL A 497 -5.59 -28.73 -2.25
CA VAL A 497 -6.65 -28.06 -1.46
C VAL A 497 -7.56 -29.09 -0.79
N LYS A 498 -7.98 -30.15 -1.51
CA LYS A 498 -8.77 -31.24 -0.93
C LYS A 498 -8.00 -31.95 0.18
N SER A 499 -6.70 -32.17 0.02
CA SER A 499 -5.90 -32.81 1.07
C SER A 499 -5.88 -32.01 2.37
N LEU A 500 -5.89 -30.67 2.30
CA LEU A 500 -6.00 -29.83 3.49
C LEU A 500 -7.34 -30.05 4.20
N SER A 501 -8.45 -30.13 3.46
CA SER A 501 -9.79 -30.36 4.05
C SER A 501 -10.04 -31.77 4.60
N VAL A 502 -9.15 -32.73 4.31
CA VAL A 502 -9.23 -34.12 4.78
C VAL A 502 -8.28 -34.35 5.97
N SER A 503 -7.24 -33.52 6.11
CA SER A 503 -6.28 -33.58 7.21
C SER A 503 -6.79 -32.91 8.50
N TYR A 504 -7.80 -32.04 8.41
CA TYR A 504 -8.48 -31.35 9.52
C TYR A 504 -9.99 -31.61 9.45
#